data_AF-A0AAW5T1Z6-F1
#
_entry.id   AF-A0AAW5T1Z6-F1
#
_cell.length_a   1.000
_cell.length_b   1.000
_cell.length_c   1.000
_cell.angle_alpha   90.00
_cell.angle_beta   90.00
_cell.angle_gamma   90.00
#
_symmetry.space_group_name_H-M   'P 1'
#
loop_
_entity.id
_entity.type
_entity.pdbx_description
1 polymer ?
#
loop_
_entity_poly.entity_id
_entity_poly.type
_entity_poly.pdbx_seq_one_letter_code
_entity_poly.pdbx_strand_id
1 'polypeptide(L)'
;MRQVSGPRVGRRPSTTQDHITDVALALFASRGFDEVSVDDVAKAAGIARRTLFRYYASKNAIPWGDFDAHLQNLRDLLGSLSTEIPLAEALRTALLSFNTYDDQEMAQHRRRMRVILETAGLQAYSMTMYAGWREVIAAYVAQRIGAAPADLMPQTAGWLMLGVALSAYEHWLADESVALADAIAAAFEVARPGLEALAGS
;
A
#
# COMPACT_ATOMS: atom_id res chain seq x y z
N MET A 1 -13.15 2.72 -28.84
CA MET A 1 -12.70 2.45 -27.45
C MET A 1 -11.23 2.85 -27.37
N ARG A 2 -10.89 3.97 -26.71
CA ARG A 2 -9.50 4.34 -26.44
C ARG A 2 -9.14 3.80 -25.06
N GLN A 3 -8.17 2.90 -24.98
CA GLN A 3 -7.55 2.52 -23.71
C GLN A 3 -6.87 3.74 -23.11
N VAL A 4 -7.31 4.14 -21.92
CA VAL A 4 -6.61 5.12 -21.09
C VAL A 4 -5.53 4.34 -20.33
N SER A 5 -4.32 4.29 -20.88
CA SER A 5 -3.15 3.84 -20.15
C SER A 5 -2.79 4.93 -19.13
N GLY A 6 -3.23 4.75 -17.89
CA GLY A 6 -2.82 5.60 -16.77
C GLY A 6 -1.29 5.57 -16.57
N PRO A 7 -0.69 6.60 -15.95
CA PRO A 7 0.73 6.62 -15.72
C PRO A 7 1.12 5.44 -14.84
N ARG A 8 1.81 4.45 -15.44
CA ARG A 8 2.54 3.43 -14.69
C ARG A 8 3.51 4.19 -13.80
N VAL A 9 3.55 3.90 -12.51
CA VAL A 9 4.61 4.37 -11.63
C VAL A 9 5.91 3.83 -12.22
N GLY A 10 6.62 4.66 -12.98
CA GLY A 10 7.86 4.29 -13.63
C GLY A 10 8.92 4.05 -12.58
N ARG A 11 9.69 2.96 -12.74
CA ARG A 11 10.77 2.53 -11.86
C ARG A 11 11.63 3.72 -11.40
N ARG A 12 11.59 4.01 -10.10
CA ARG A 12 12.59 4.88 -9.47
C ARG A 12 13.94 4.13 -9.43
N PRO A 13 15.08 4.83 -9.56
CA PRO A 13 16.38 4.20 -9.33
C PRO A 13 16.40 3.52 -7.95
N SER A 14 16.86 2.27 -7.89
CA SER A 14 16.97 1.52 -6.64
C SER A 14 17.81 2.31 -5.64
N THR A 15 17.21 2.67 -4.50
CA THR A 15 17.90 3.38 -3.43
C THR A 15 18.61 2.39 -2.51
N THR A 16 19.55 2.88 -1.71
CA THR A 16 20.13 2.08 -0.62
C THR A 16 19.05 1.57 0.34
N GLN A 17 17.96 2.32 0.53
CA GLN A 17 16.86 1.94 1.40
C GLN A 17 16.06 0.77 0.85
N ASP A 18 15.76 0.77 -0.46
CA ASP A 18 15.08 -0.34 -1.15
C ASP A 18 15.90 -1.63 -1.08
N HIS A 19 17.21 -1.53 -1.33
CA HIS A 19 18.10 -2.68 -1.21
C HIS A 19 18.09 -3.30 0.19
N ILE A 20 18.10 -2.46 1.25
CA ILE A 20 18.01 -2.95 2.64
C ILE A 20 16.67 -3.66 2.87
N THR A 21 15.55 -3.10 2.39
CA THR A 21 14.23 -3.72 2.52
C THR A 21 14.18 -5.07 1.82
N ASP A 22 14.68 -5.17 0.59
CA ASP A 22 14.66 -6.42 -0.18
C ASP A 22 15.46 -7.54 0.50
N VAL A 23 16.66 -7.21 0.99
CA VAL A 23 17.49 -8.15 1.76
C VAL A 23 16.78 -8.58 3.04
N ALA A 24 16.20 -7.64 3.78
CA ALA A 24 15.48 -7.93 5.01
C ALA A 24 14.25 -8.82 4.77
N LEU A 25 13.44 -8.50 3.76
CA LEU A 25 12.26 -9.30 3.39
C LEU A 25 12.64 -10.72 2.97
N ALA A 26 13.77 -10.91 2.27
CA ALA A 26 14.29 -12.23 1.96
C ALA A 26 14.68 -13.02 3.22
N LEU A 27 15.34 -12.37 4.19
CA LEU A 27 15.67 -12.98 5.47
C LEU A 27 14.41 -13.33 6.27
N PHE A 28 13.47 -12.39 6.40
CA PHE A 28 12.22 -12.61 7.14
C PHE A 28 11.40 -13.76 6.53
N ALA A 29 11.32 -13.84 5.20
CA ALA A 29 10.62 -14.91 4.51
C ALA A 29 11.28 -16.29 4.65
N SER A 30 12.61 -16.35 4.80
CA SER A 30 13.36 -17.62 4.88
C SER A 30 13.56 -18.14 6.29
N ARG A 31 13.76 -17.25 7.27
CA ARG A 31 14.06 -17.61 8.67
C ARG A 31 12.90 -17.32 9.62
N GLY A 32 11.87 -16.62 9.18
CA GLY A 32 10.82 -16.06 10.04
C GLY A 32 11.19 -14.67 10.55
N PHE A 33 10.18 -13.79 10.68
CA PHE A 33 10.41 -12.42 11.13
C PHE A 33 11.06 -12.41 12.50
N ASP A 34 10.51 -13.11 13.50
CA ASP A 34 10.96 -13.03 14.91
C ASP A 34 12.41 -13.49 15.12
N GLU A 35 12.85 -14.51 14.38
CA GLU A 35 14.20 -15.10 14.47
C GLU A 35 15.31 -14.26 13.82
N VAL A 36 14.96 -13.23 13.04
CA VAL A 36 15.94 -12.36 12.36
C VAL A 36 16.18 -11.10 13.19
N SER A 37 17.42 -10.88 13.63
CA SER A 37 17.79 -9.65 14.33
C SER A 37 18.06 -8.49 13.36
N VAL A 38 18.04 -7.25 13.85
CA VAL A 38 18.49 -6.09 13.05
C VAL A 38 19.98 -6.16 12.69
N ASP A 39 20.79 -6.90 13.46
CA ASP A 39 22.20 -7.14 13.16
C ASP A 39 22.37 -8.13 12.01
N ASP A 40 21.52 -9.17 11.94
CA ASP A 40 21.47 -10.08 10.80
C ASP A 40 21.16 -9.32 9.51
N VAL A 41 20.16 -8.43 9.54
CA VAL A 41 19.79 -7.60 8.39
C VAL A 41 20.95 -6.67 8.00
N ALA A 42 21.55 -5.97 8.95
CA ALA A 42 22.66 -5.07 8.68
C ALA A 42 23.86 -5.81 8.06
N LYS A 43 24.21 -6.98 8.61
CA LYS A 43 25.26 -7.86 8.08
C LYS A 43 24.96 -8.32 6.67
N ALA A 44 23.74 -8.79 6.41
CA ALA A 44 23.35 -9.29 5.09
C ALA A 44 23.29 -8.17 4.03
N ALA A 45 22.91 -6.96 4.43
CA ALA A 45 22.90 -5.78 3.55
C ALA A 45 24.29 -5.12 3.40
N GLY A 46 25.33 -5.64 4.07
CA GLY A 46 26.69 -5.10 3.97
C GLY A 46 26.86 -3.72 4.62
N ILE A 47 26.05 -3.39 5.63
CA ILE A 47 26.06 -2.08 6.30
C ILE A 47 26.25 -2.21 7.82
N ALA A 48 26.67 -1.12 8.46
CA ALA A 48 26.68 -1.05 9.91
C ALA A 48 25.26 -0.92 10.49
N ARG A 49 25.02 -1.46 11.70
CA ARG A 49 23.76 -1.31 12.46
C ARG A 49 23.31 0.15 12.56
N ARG A 50 24.24 1.08 12.82
CA ARG A 50 23.96 2.53 12.88
C ARG A 50 23.42 3.08 11.55
N THR A 51 23.88 2.56 10.42
CA THR A 51 23.39 2.94 9.09
C THR A 51 21.96 2.46 8.88
N LEU A 52 21.64 1.24 9.30
CA LEU A 52 20.27 0.70 9.25
C LEU A 52 19.29 1.60 10.03
N PHE A 53 19.63 1.97 11.26
CA PHE A 53 18.79 2.84 12.10
C PHE A 53 18.65 4.29 11.61
N ARG A 54 19.49 4.72 10.64
CA ARG A 54 19.30 6.01 9.97
C ARG A 54 18.10 5.97 9.01
N TYR A 55 17.80 4.80 8.44
CA TYR A 55 16.66 4.62 7.53
C TYR A 55 15.41 4.13 8.27
N TYR A 56 15.57 3.30 9.29
CA TYR A 56 14.45 2.63 9.96
C TYR A 56 14.48 2.85 11.46
N ALA A 57 13.37 3.37 12.02
CA ALA A 57 13.23 3.58 13.46
C ALA A 57 13.17 2.25 14.25
N SER A 58 12.76 1.16 13.61
CA SER A 58 12.66 -0.16 14.22
C SER A 58 12.73 -1.28 13.18
N LYS A 59 12.89 -2.53 13.62
CA LYS A 59 12.76 -3.72 12.77
C LYS A 59 11.40 -3.77 12.06
N ASN A 60 10.33 -3.38 12.77
CA ASN A 60 8.96 -3.41 12.26
C ASN A 60 8.72 -2.39 11.13
N ALA A 61 9.55 -1.35 11.03
CA ALA A 61 9.52 -0.38 9.95
C ALA A 61 10.13 -0.89 8.64
N ILE A 62 11.03 -1.87 8.70
CA ILE A 62 11.80 -2.33 7.53
C ILE A 62 10.92 -2.88 6.39
N PRO A 63 9.90 -3.73 6.66
CA PRO A 63 9.01 -4.24 5.61
C PRO A 63 8.23 -3.14 4.87
N TRP A 64 8.06 -1.97 5.49
CA TRP A 64 7.32 -0.85 4.93
C TRP A 64 8.16 0.04 4.00
N GLY A 65 9.49 -0.11 4.02
CA GLY A 65 10.39 0.67 3.16
C GLY A 65 10.23 2.18 3.37
N ASP A 66 10.33 2.95 2.28
CA ASP A 66 10.00 4.38 2.27
C ASP A 66 8.49 4.59 2.09
N PHE A 67 7.74 4.30 3.15
CA PHE A 67 6.28 4.38 3.11
C PHE A 67 5.78 5.82 2.92
N ASP A 68 6.51 6.82 3.41
CA ASP A 68 6.15 8.22 3.23
C ASP A 68 6.19 8.60 1.74
N ALA A 69 7.22 8.15 1.00
CA ALA A 69 7.25 8.31 -0.45
C ALA A 69 6.10 7.56 -1.15
N HIS A 70 5.70 6.38 -0.65
CA HIS A 70 4.52 5.69 -1.18
C HIS A 70 3.23 6.49 -0.94
N LEU A 71 3.03 7.04 0.26
CA LEU A 71 1.88 7.90 0.55
C LEU A 71 1.89 9.17 -0.32
N GLN A 72 3.05 9.77 -0.55
CA GLN A 72 3.16 10.91 -1.45
C GLN A 72 2.77 10.54 -2.88
N ASN A 73 3.20 9.38 -3.38
CA ASN A 73 2.79 8.91 -4.71
C ASN A 73 1.27 8.72 -4.81
N LEU A 74 0.62 8.22 -3.76
CA LEU A 74 -0.83 8.08 -3.72
C LEU A 74 -1.53 9.46 -3.75
N ARG A 75 -1.01 10.44 -2.99
CA ARG A 75 -1.50 11.83 -3.01
C ARG A 75 -1.38 12.43 -4.41
N ASP A 76 -0.21 12.29 -5.04
CA ASP A 76 0.05 12.83 -6.38
C ASP A 76 -0.85 12.18 -7.43
N LEU A 77 -1.02 10.86 -7.35
CA LEU A 77 -1.92 10.10 -8.22
C LEU A 77 -3.36 10.61 -8.09
N LEU A 78 -3.90 10.66 -6.88
CA LEU A 78 -5.26 11.16 -6.63
C LEU A 78 -5.43 12.61 -7.05
N GLY A 79 -4.44 13.47 -6.76
CA GLY A 79 -4.46 14.89 -7.14
C GLY A 79 -4.34 15.13 -8.66
N SER A 80 -3.82 14.16 -9.41
CA SER A 80 -3.73 14.23 -10.88
C SER A 80 -5.02 13.82 -11.60
N LEU A 81 -5.97 13.17 -10.91
CA LEU A 81 -7.22 12.73 -11.50
C LEU A 81 -8.17 13.91 -11.72
N SER A 82 -8.84 13.93 -12.87
CA SER A 82 -9.87 14.92 -13.15
C SER A 82 -11.04 14.81 -12.17
N THR A 83 -11.52 15.95 -11.67
CA THR A 83 -12.70 16.03 -10.81
C THR A 83 -13.99 15.61 -11.51
N GLU A 84 -14.00 15.58 -12.84
CA GLU A 84 -15.12 15.08 -13.65
C GLU A 84 -15.27 13.55 -13.57
N ILE A 85 -14.22 12.83 -13.14
CA ILE A 85 -14.30 11.39 -12.92
C ILE A 85 -15.10 11.15 -11.64
N PRO A 86 -16.15 10.31 -11.66
CA PRO A 86 -16.92 9.97 -10.45
C PRO A 86 -16.02 9.51 -9.31
N LEU A 87 -16.35 9.91 -8.07
CA LEU A 87 -15.52 9.64 -6.89
C LEU A 87 -15.14 8.16 -6.77
N ALA A 88 -16.12 7.25 -6.92
CA ALA A 88 -15.90 5.82 -6.86
C ALA A 88 -14.88 5.35 -7.93
N GLU A 89 -15.02 5.81 -9.18
CA GLU A 89 -14.09 5.41 -10.25
C GLU A 89 -12.69 5.98 -10.04
N ALA A 90 -12.58 7.19 -9.49
CA ALA A 90 -11.29 7.78 -9.14
C ALA A 90 -10.58 6.97 -8.02
N LEU A 91 -11.31 6.57 -6.97
CA LEU A 91 -10.78 5.74 -5.89
C LEU A 91 -10.40 4.34 -6.39
N ARG A 92 -11.21 3.73 -7.27
CA ARG A 92 -10.90 2.45 -7.93
C ARG A 92 -9.62 2.55 -8.75
N THR A 93 -9.52 3.58 -9.57
CA THR A 93 -8.33 3.84 -10.41
C THR A 93 -7.10 4.01 -9.53
N ALA A 94 -7.18 4.82 -8.48
CA ALA A 94 -6.08 5.04 -7.56
C ALA A 94 -5.63 3.74 -6.87
N LEU A 95 -6.58 2.94 -6.38
CA LEU A 95 -6.28 1.67 -5.72
C LEU A 95 -5.63 0.67 -6.68
N LEU A 96 -6.12 0.53 -7.92
CA LEU A 96 -5.51 -0.36 -8.91
C LEU A 96 -4.10 0.11 -9.30
N SER A 97 -3.95 1.39 -9.64
CA SER A 97 -2.66 1.95 -10.06
C SER A 97 -1.62 1.91 -8.94
N PHE A 98 -2.02 2.13 -7.68
CA PHE A 98 -1.13 2.02 -6.51
C PHE A 98 -0.62 0.59 -6.27
N ASN A 99 -1.34 -0.42 -6.76
CA ASN A 99 -1.01 -1.83 -6.56
C ASN A 99 -0.59 -2.54 -7.86
N THR A 100 -0.28 -1.76 -8.92
CA THR A 100 0.20 -2.30 -10.19
C THR A 100 1.71 -2.24 -10.23
N TYR A 101 2.33 -3.38 -10.51
CA TYR A 101 3.78 -3.56 -10.55
C TYR A 101 4.17 -4.37 -11.80
N ASP A 102 5.45 -4.36 -12.20
CA ASP A 102 5.93 -5.37 -13.16
C ASP A 102 6.04 -6.77 -12.50
N ASP A 103 6.31 -7.81 -13.28
CA ASP A 103 6.29 -9.20 -12.78
C ASP A 103 7.33 -9.43 -11.66
N GLN A 104 8.50 -8.80 -11.75
CA GLN A 104 9.55 -8.93 -10.75
C GLN A 104 9.15 -8.21 -9.46
N GLU A 105 8.69 -6.98 -9.59
CA GLU A 105 8.21 -6.15 -8.48
C GLU A 105 6.98 -6.79 -7.81
N MET A 106 6.09 -7.44 -8.57
CA MET A 106 4.92 -8.13 -8.04
C MET A 106 5.31 -9.33 -7.16
N ALA A 107 6.34 -10.10 -7.55
CA ALA A 107 6.86 -11.18 -6.73
C ALA A 107 7.47 -10.66 -5.41
N GLN A 108 8.21 -9.54 -5.46
CA GLN A 108 8.74 -8.87 -4.27
C GLN A 108 7.63 -8.33 -3.38
N HIS A 109 6.61 -7.71 -3.98
CA HIS A 109 5.45 -7.20 -3.28
C HIS A 109 4.67 -8.32 -2.59
N ARG A 110 4.53 -9.48 -3.24
CA ARG A 110 3.90 -10.66 -2.62
C ARG A 110 4.66 -11.10 -1.37
N ARG A 111 5.99 -11.17 -1.45
CA ARG A 111 6.83 -11.48 -0.28
C ARG A 111 6.67 -10.44 0.82
N ARG A 112 6.64 -9.15 0.48
CA ARG A 112 6.43 -8.05 1.42
C ARG A 112 5.09 -8.20 2.15
N MET A 113 4.01 -8.37 1.40
CA MET A 113 2.67 -8.47 1.97
C MET A 113 2.48 -9.75 2.79
N ARG A 114 3.11 -10.85 2.39
CA ARG A 114 3.13 -12.08 3.20
C ARG A 114 3.77 -11.84 4.56
N VAL A 115 4.95 -11.21 4.60
CA VAL A 115 5.62 -10.86 5.86
C VAL A 115 4.73 -9.94 6.71
N ILE A 116 4.16 -8.89 6.12
CA ILE A 116 3.33 -7.92 6.85
C ILE A 116 2.06 -8.57 7.40
N LEU A 117 1.32 -9.33 6.59
CA LEU A 117 -0.01 -9.85 6.92
C LEU A 117 0.04 -11.13 7.77
N GLU A 118 1.03 -11.99 7.58
CA GLU A 118 1.12 -13.27 8.29
C GLU A 118 1.96 -13.20 9.59
N THR A 119 2.62 -12.06 9.85
CA THR A 119 3.37 -11.86 11.10
C THR A 119 2.53 -11.12 12.14
N ALA A 120 2.10 -11.82 13.19
CA ALA A 120 1.30 -11.24 14.27
C ALA A 120 1.95 -10.01 14.93
N GLY A 121 3.27 -10.04 15.14
CA GLY A 121 4.02 -8.91 15.71
C GLY A 121 4.06 -7.65 14.83
N LEU A 122 3.81 -7.78 13.53
CA LEU A 122 3.71 -6.63 12.62
C LEU A 122 2.32 -6.02 12.59
N GLN A 123 1.25 -6.78 12.83
CA GLN A 123 -0.13 -6.31 12.73
C GLN A 123 -0.40 -5.03 13.52
N ALA A 124 0.10 -4.95 14.76
CA ALA A 124 -0.04 -3.75 15.58
C ALA A 124 0.69 -2.53 14.99
N TYR A 125 1.90 -2.73 14.45
CA TYR A 125 2.66 -1.66 13.78
C TYR A 125 2.02 -1.25 12.46
N SER A 126 1.51 -2.21 11.69
CA SER A 126 0.80 -2.00 10.42
C SER A 126 -0.39 -1.06 10.59
N MET A 127 -1.07 -1.10 11.73
CA MET A 127 -2.22 -0.23 12.00
C MET A 127 -1.87 1.27 11.96
N THR A 128 -0.67 1.64 12.42
CA THR A 128 -0.14 3.00 12.32
C THR A 128 0.12 3.38 10.87
N MET A 129 0.68 2.46 10.08
CA MET A 129 0.95 2.68 8.66
C MET A 129 -0.35 2.82 7.85
N TYR A 130 -1.33 1.96 8.12
CA TYR A 130 -2.66 2.03 7.52
C TYR A 130 -3.39 3.32 7.87
N ALA A 131 -3.14 3.92 9.05
CA ALA A 131 -3.73 5.22 9.39
C ALA A 131 -3.28 6.32 8.41
N GLY A 132 -1.97 6.43 8.14
CA GLY A 132 -1.46 7.40 7.16
C GLY A 132 -2.01 7.18 5.74
N TRP A 133 -2.20 5.92 5.34
CA TRP A 133 -2.84 5.59 4.06
C TRP A 133 -4.32 6.02 4.02
N ARG A 134 -5.09 5.73 5.07
CA ARG A 134 -6.49 6.14 5.18
C ARG A 134 -6.66 7.65 5.20
N GLU A 135 -5.73 8.38 5.82
CA GLU A 135 -5.74 9.84 5.84
C GLU A 135 -5.61 10.44 4.43
N VAL A 136 -4.80 9.84 3.55
CA VAL A 136 -4.71 10.25 2.15
C VAL A 136 -6.05 10.10 1.42
N ILE A 137 -6.70 8.94 1.60
CA ILE A 137 -8.01 8.68 1.00
C ILE A 137 -9.06 9.65 1.55
N ALA A 138 -9.11 9.82 2.88
CA ALA A 138 -10.06 10.72 3.53
C ALA A 138 -9.86 12.17 3.08
N ALA A 139 -8.62 12.66 2.97
CA ALA A 139 -8.34 14.00 2.48
C ALA A 139 -8.85 14.22 1.04
N TYR A 140 -8.63 13.25 0.15
CA TYR A 140 -9.13 13.32 -1.22
C TYR A 140 -10.67 13.31 -1.29
N VAL A 141 -11.31 12.41 -0.54
CA VAL A 141 -12.78 12.32 -0.49
C VAL A 141 -13.37 13.62 0.06
N ALA A 142 -12.81 14.15 1.14
CA ALA A 142 -13.24 15.40 1.75
C ALA A 142 -13.19 16.58 0.76
N GLN A 143 -12.10 16.69 -0.01
CA GLN A 143 -11.99 17.69 -1.07
C GLN A 143 -13.09 17.53 -2.13
N ARG A 144 -13.39 16.30 -2.53
CA ARG A 144 -14.37 16.00 -3.59
C ARG A 144 -15.82 16.29 -3.20
N ILE A 145 -16.15 16.20 -1.90
CA ILE A 145 -17.52 16.39 -1.39
C ILE A 145 -17.69 17.70 -0.59
N GLY A 146 -16.65 18.53 -0.48
CA GLY A 146 -16.72 19.79 0.27
C GLY A 146 -16.82 19.62 1.79
N ALA A 147 -16.22 18.57 2.35
CA ALA A 147 -16.23 18.26 3.79
C ALA A 147 -14.84 18.45 4.43
N ALA A 148 -14.75 18.30 5.75
CA ALA A 148 -13.46 18.20 6.44
C ALA A 148 -12.94 16.75 6.43
N PRO A 149 -11.61 16.51 6.32
CA PRO A 149 -11.05 15.16 6.33
C PRO A 149 -11.37 14.33 7.58
N ALA A 150 -11.65 14.99 8.71
CA ALA A 150 -12.01 14.35 9.97
C ALA A 150 -13.51 14.01 10.07
N ASP A 151 -14.34 14.45 9.11
CA ASP A 151 -15.77 14.14 9.12
C ASP A 151 -16.01 12.64 8.92
N LEU A 152 -17.17 12.16 9.39
CA LEU A 152 -17.52 10.75 9.39
C LEU A 152 -17.45 10.13 7.98
N MET A 153 -17.91 10.87 6.97
CA MET A 153 -18.04 10.36 5.60
C MET A 153 -16.66 10.12 4.94
N PRO A 154 -15.73 11.09 4.90
CA PRO A 154 -14.37 10.84 4.40
C PRO A 154 -13.60 9.76 5.18
N GLN A 155 -13.74 9.73 6.51
CA GLN A 155 -13.11 8.68 7.33
C GLN A 155 -13.65 7.29 7.00
N THR A 156 -14.97 7.17 6.84
CA THR A 156 -15.62 5.91 6.45
C THR A 156 -15.13 5.44 5.09
N ALA A 157 -14.98 6.34 4.11
CA ALA A 157 -14.41 6.00 2.81
C ALA A 157 -12.96 5.49 2.94
N GLY A 158 -12.14 6.11 3.79
CA GLY A 158 -10.79 5.63 4.10
C GLY A 158 -10.76 4.20 4.63
N TRP A 159 -11.62 3.89 5.62
CA TRP A 159 -11.75 2.55 6.17
C TRP A 159 -12.27 1.53 5.15
N LEU A 160 -13.28 1.89 4.38
CA LEU A 160 -13.86 1.03 3.35
C LEU A 160 -12.81 0.65 2.31
N MET A 161 -12.04 1.63 1.83
CA MET A 161 -10.97 1.42 0.87
C MET A 161 -9.83 0.56 1.43
N LEU A 162 -9.50 0.71 2.72
CA LEU A 162 -8.53 -0.17 3.38
C LEU A 162 -9.06 -1.61 3.47
N GLY A 163 -10.33 -1.79 3.80
CA GLY A 163 -10.99 -3.11 3.85
C GLY A 163 -10.95 -3.82 2.50
N VAL A 164 -11.24 -3.11 1.40
CA VAL A 164 -11.10 -3.64 0.03
C VAL A 164 -9.67 -4.09 -0.23
N ALA A 165 -8.67 -3.27 0.09
CA ALA A 165 -7.27 -3.59 -0.15
C ALA A 165 -6.83 -4.83 0.63
N LEU A 166 -7.11 -4.89 1.94
CA LEU A 166 -6.70 -6.00 2.80
C LEU A 166 -7.38 -7.31 2.41
N SER A 167 -8.69 -7.29 2.13
CA SER A 167 -9.41 -8.49 1.67
C SER A 167 -8.85 -9.00 0.34
N ALA A 168 -8.56 -8.10 -0.60
CA ALA A 168 -7.93 -8.48 -1.88
C ALA A 168 -6.53 -9.06 -1.67
N TYR A 169 -5.72 -8.48 -0.77
CA TYR A 169 -4.40 -9.00 -0.44
C TYR A 169 -4.45 -10.39 0.18
N GLU A 170 -5.32 -10.63 1.15
CA GLU A 170 -5.47 -11.94 1.79
C GLU A 170 -5.89 -13.00 0.78
N HIS A 171 -6.89 -12.70 -0.07
CA HIS A 171 -7.34 -13.61 -1.12
C HIS A 171 -6.23 -13.91 -2.12
N TRP A 172 -5.52 -12.87 -2.57
CA TRP A 172 -4.37 -13.00 -3.46
C TRP A 172 -3.23 -13.80 -2.83
N LEU A 173 -2.91 -13.61 -1.56
CA LEU A 173 -1.85 -14.37 -0.90
C LEU A 173 -2.19 -15.85 -0.72
N ALA A 174 -3.47 -16.17 -0.54
CA ALA A 174 -3.97 -17.53 -0.39
C ALA A 174 -4.00 -18.35 -1.70
N ASP A 175 -4.07 -17.68 -2.87
CA ASP A 175 -4.13 -18.33 -4.18
C ASP A 175 -3.14 -17.68 -5.17
N GLU A 176 -2.07 -18.41 -5.52
CA GLU A 176 -1.04 -17.92 -6.45
C GLU A 176 -1.52 -17.76 -7.89
N SER A 177 -2.66 -18.38 -8.26
CA SER A 177 -3.25 -18.25 -9.60
C SER A 177 -4.01 -16.93 -9.79
N VAL A 178 -4.38 -16.26 -8.70
CA VAL A 178 -5.14 -15.01 -8.73
C VAL A 178 -4.20 -13.83 -9.02
N ALA A 179 -4.62 -12.94 -9.93
CA ALA A 179 -3.99 -11.65 -10.13
C ALA A 179 -4.51 -10.64 -9.10
N LEU A 180 -3.61 -9.89 -8.45
CA LEU A 180 -3.99 -8.91 -7.43
C LEU A 180 -4.98 -7.85 -7.95
N ALA A 181 -4.80 -7.42 -9.20
CA ALA A 181 -5.69 -6.46 -9.84
C ALA A 181 -7.13 -6.97 -9.94
N ASP A 182 -7.32 -8.26 -10.23
CA ASP A 182 -8.65 -8.87 -10.33
C ASP A 182 -9.29 -9.00 -8.95
N ALA A 183 -8.51 -9.40 -7.92
CA ALA A 183 -8.98 -9.44 -6.53
C ALA A 183 -9.41 -8.05 -6.03
N ILE A 184 -8.62 -7.01 -6.31
CA ILE A 184 -8.95 -5.62 -5.97
C ILE A 184 -10.22 -5.19 -6.71
N ALA A 185 -10.31 -5.45 -8.01
CA ALA A 185 -11.46 -5.06 -8.81
C ALA A 185 -12.74 -5.71 -8.28
N ALA A 186 -12.71 -7.02 -8.01
CA ALA A 186 -13.85 -7.75 -7.48
C ALA A 186 -14.27 -7.27 -6.09
N ALA A 187 -13.32 -7.10 -5.16
CA ALA A 187 -13.61 -6.60 -3.82
C ALA A 187 -14.16 -5.16 -3.84
N PHE A 188 -13.68 -4.32 -4.77
CA PHE A 188 -14.16 -2.95 -4.91
C PHE A 188 -15.64 -2.87 -5.30
N GLU A 189 -16.16 -3.81 -6.11
CA GLU A 189 -17.57 -3.81 -6.50
C GLU A 189 -18.54 -3.91 -5.30
N VAL A 190 -18.12 -4.53 -4.20
CA VAL A 190 -18.90 -4.58 -2.96
C VAL A 190 -18.97 -3.21 -2.28
N ALA A 191 -17.87 -2.44 -2.35
CA ALA A 191 -17.76 -1.12 -1.74
C ALA A 191 -18.34 0.01 -2.63
N ARG A 192 -18.42 -0.21 -3.95
CA ARG A 192 -18.81 0.80 -4.96
C ARG A 192 -20.12 1.53 -4.61
N PRO A 193 -21.24 0.86 -4.27
CA PRO A 193 -22.50 1.56 -4.01
C PRO A 193 -22.41 2.56 -2.85
N GLY A 194 -21.64 2.21 -1.80
CA GLY A 194 -21.42 3.09 -0.66
C GLY A 194 -20.63 4.34 -1.04
N LEU A 195 -19.65 4.22 -1.94
CA LEU A 195 -18.87 5.34 -2.44
C LEU A 195 -19.65 6.23 -3.42
N GLU A 196 -20.53 5.64 -4.23
CA GLU A 196 -21.42 6.40 -5.13
C GLU A 196 -22.42 7.25 -4.36
N ALA A 197 -22.94 6.73 -3.23
CA ALA A 197 -23.84 7.49 -2.36
C ALA A 197 -23.19 8.75 -1.76
N LEU A 198 -21.87 8.76 -1.52
CA LEU A 198 -21.14 9.92 -0.98
C LEU A 198 -21.05 11.08 -1.97
N ALA A 199 -21.10 10.81 -3.27
CA ALA A 199 -21.01 11.82 -4.32
C ALA A 199 -22.38 12.40 -4.72
N GLY A 200 -23.47 11.74 -4.33
CA GLY A 200 -24.84 12.12 -4.66
C GLY A 200 -25.57 12.90 -3.55
N SER A 201 -24.92 13.14 -2.41
CA SER A 201 -25.43 13.93 -1.27
C SER A 201 -24.86 15.34 -1.29
#